data_AF-A0A2G9TQH0-F1
#
_entry.id   AF-A0A2G9TQH0-F1
#
_cell.length_a   1.000
_cell.length_b   1.000
_cell.length_c   1.000
_cell.angle_alpha   90.00
_cell.angle_beta   90.00
_cell.angle_gamma   90.00
#
_symmetry.space_group_name_H-M   'P 1'
#
loop_
_entity.id
_entity.type
_entity.pdbx_description
1 polymer ?
#
loop_
_entity_poly.entity_id
_entity_poly.type
_entity_poly.pdbx_seq_one_letter_code
_entity_poly.pdbx_strand_id
1 'polypeptide(L)' 'VNEGEEPRSCAVREVFEETGFNFGDHRPRGGEKKLQKFLNETMVRLYIVPDVPTDFPFAPQTRNEIR' A
#
# COMPACT_ATOMS: atom_id res chain seq x y z
N VAL A 1 -1.42 -6.48 9.17
CA VAL A 1 -1.46 -7.75 8.39
C VAL A 1 -2.38 -8.73 9.09
N ASN A 2 -3.46 -9.12 8.41
CA ASN A 2 -4.37 -10.14 8.91
C ASN A 2 -3.69 -11.52 8.91
N GLU A 3 -4.14 -12.42 9.78
CA GLU A 3 -3.58 -13.78 9.84
C GLU A 3 -3.77 -14.50 8.49
N GLY A 4 -2.66 -14.98 7.91
CA GLY A 4 -2.66 -15.65 6.60
C GLY A 4 -2.72 -14.71 5.38
N GLU A 5 -2.77 -13.39 5.57
CA GLU A 5 -2.78 -12.43 4.47
C GLU A 5 -1.36 -12.25 3.89
N GLU A 6 -1.23 -12.34 2.56
CA GLU A 6 0.03 -12.02 1.91
C GLU A 6 0.38 -10.54 2.16
N PRO A 7 1.63 -10.19 2.52
CA PRO A 7 1.99 -8.80 2.79
C PRO A 7 1.68 -7.81 1.65
N ARG A 8 1.66 -8.28 0.39
CA ARG A 8 1.26 -7.45 -0.75
C ARG A 8 -0.24 -7.15 -0.72
N SER A 9 -1.06 -8.17 -0.51
CA SER A 9 -2.51 -8.02 -0.37
C SER A 9 -2.88 -7.10 0.79
N CYS A 10 -2.17 -7.23 1.92
CA CYS A 10 -2.31 -6.32 3.05
C CYS A 10 -2.03 -4.87 2.65
N ALA A 11 -0.91 -4.61 1.97
CA ALA A 11 -0.55 -3.27 1.52
C ALA A 11 -1.58 -2.69 0.53
N VAL A 12 -2.10 -3.51 -0.39
CA VAL A 12 -3.16 -3.10 -1.33
C VAL A 12 -4.44 -2.70 -0.59
N ARG A 13 -4.86 -3.51 0.39
CA ARG A 13 -6.05 -3.24 1.20
C ARG A 13 -5.89 -1.96 2.01
N GLU A 14 -4.78 -1.81 2.74
CA GLU A 14 -4.53 -0.64 3.59
C GLU A 14 -4.47 0.66 2.76
N VAL A 15 -3.74 0.68 1.64
CA VAL A 15 -3.70 1.88 0.77
C VAL A 15 -5.07 2.18 0.18
N PHE A 16 -5.85 1.16 -0.19
CA PHE A 16 -7.20 1.38 -0.69
C PHE A 16 -8.13 1.95 0.39
N GLU A 17 -8.09 1.42 1.62
CA GLU A 17 -8.86 1.92 2.75
C GLU A 17 -8.49 3.37 3.10
N GLU A 18 -7.20 3.70 3.10
CA GLU A 18 -6.68 5.01 3.51
C GLU A 18 -6.75 6.08 2.42
N THR A 19 -6.61 5.70 1.15
CA THR A 19 -6.42 6.67 0.06
C THR A 19 -7.43 6.51 -1.08
N GLY A 20 -8.21 5.42 -1.09
CA GLY A 20 -9.10 5.07 -2.19
C GLY A 20 -8.38 4.57 -3.44
N PHE A 21 -7.03 4.53 -3.43
CA PHE A 21 -6.24 4.10 -4.58
C PHE A 21 -5.98 2.60 -4.54
N ASN A 22 -6.40 1.88 -5.59
CA ASN A 22 -6.13 0.47 -5.73
C ASN A 22 -4.92 0.24 -6.66
N PHE A 23 -3.79 -0.19 -6.07
CA PHE A 23 -2.58 -0.55 -6.82
C PHE A 23 -2.41 -2.07 -7.02
N GLY A 24 -3.47 -2.86 -6.83
CA GLY A 24 -3.45 -4.33 -6.97
C GLY A 24 -2.95 -4.78 -8.33
N ASP A 25 -3.39 -4.09 -9.39
CA ASP A 25 -3.00 -4.33 -10.78
C ASP A 25 -1.71 -3.62 -11.18
N HIS A 26 -1.10 -2.86 -10.27
CA HIS A 26 0.15 -2.19 -10.54
C HIS A 26 1.28 -3.20 -10.77
N ARG A 27 1.89 -3.14 -11.95
CA ARG A 27 3.00 -4.01 -12.39
C ARG A 27 4.08 -3.14 -13.04
N PRO A 28 5.09 -2.67 -12.27
CA PRO A 28 6.14 -1.85 -12.81
C PRO A 28 6.94 -2.60 -13.88
N ARG A 29 7.39 -1.90 -14.92
CA ARG A 29 8.36 -2.44 -15.88
C ARG A 29 9.67 -2.72 -15.12
N GLY A 30 10.01 -3.99 -14.94
CA GLY A 30 11.15 -4.41 -14.11
C GLY A 30 10.79 -5.12 -12.81
N GLY A 31 9.50 -5.40 -12.58
CA GLY A 31 9.03 -6.17 -11.45
C GLY A 31 8.75 -5.32 -10.21
N GLU A 32 8.19 -5.97 -9.19
CA GLU A 32 7.84 -5.32 -7.94
C GLU A 32 9.10 -4.95 -7.14
N LYS A 33 9.20 -3.66 -6.78
CA LYS A 33 10.24 -3.17 -5.88
C LYS A 33 9.66 -2.95 -4.49
N LYS A 34 10.37 -3.42 -3.46
CA LYS A 34 10.00 -3.26 -2.06
C LYS A 34 11.20 -2.94 -1.19
N LEU A 35 10.97 -2.12 -0.17
CA LEU A 35 11.91 -1.83 0.90
C LEU A 35 11.42 -2.57 2.14
N GLN A 36 12.26 -3.43 2.73
CA GLN A 36 11.92 -4.14 3.96
C GLN A 36 12.99 -3.88 5.01
N LYS A 37 12.56 -3.49 6.21
CA LYS A 37 13.45 -3.22 7.32
C LYS A 37 12.77 -3.53 8.65
N PHE A 38 13.54 -4.00 9.62
CA PHE A 38 13.09 -4.03 11.01
C PHE A 38 13.32 -2.65 11.63
N LEU A 39 12.23 -2.06 12.12
CA LEU A 39 12.24 -0.86 12.95
C LEU A 39 11.87 -1.30 14.36
N ASN A 40 12.87 -1.28 15.25
CA ASN A 40 12.78 -1.92 16.56
C ASN A 40 12.41 -3.41 16.39
N GLU A 41 11.28 -3.83 16.94
CA GLU A 41 10.76 -5.20 16.86
C GLU A 41 9.72 -5.38 15.73
N THR A 42 9.39 -4.31 15.00
CA THR A 42 8.38 -4.33 13.95
C THR A 42 9.04 -4.46 12.57
N MET A 43 8.64 -5.48 11.80
CA MET A 43 9.02 -5.58 10.39
C MET A 43 8.13 -4.66 9.55
N VAL A 44 8.75 -3.66 8.93
CA VAL A 44 8.08 -2.74 8.01
C VAL A 44 8.47 -3.08 6.59
N ARG A 45 7.48 -3.16 5.72
CA ARG A 45 7.63 -3.40 4.28
C ARG A 45 6.86 -2.34 3.50
N LEU A 46 7.55 -1.61 2.64
CA LEU A 46 6.98 -0.60 1.74
C LEU A 46 7.13 -1.05 0.29
N TYR A 47 6.07 -0.89 -0.49
CA TYR A 47 6.05 -1.19 -1.92
C TYR A 47 6.21 0.09 -2.72
N ILE A 48 7.07 0.08 -3.74
CA ILE A 48 7.27 1.24 -4.62
C ILE A 48 6.30 1.13 -5.80
N VAL A 49 5.37 2.08 -5.88
CA VAL A 49 4.32 2.17 -6.90
C VAL A 49 4.56 3.44 -7.73
N PRO A 50 5.33 3.36 -8.84
CA PRO A 50 5.51 4.49 -9.75
C PRO A 50 4.23 4.82 -10.54
N ASP A 51 4.27 5.89 -11.35
CA ASP A 51 3.23 6.21 -12.35
C ASP A 51 1.80 6.35 -11.78
N VAL A 52 1.70 6.75 -10.52
CA VAL A 52 0.42 7.09 -9.88
C VAL A 52 -0.06 8.44 -10.42
N PRO A 53 -1.33 8.57 -10.88
CA PRO A 53 -1.84 9.84 -11.41
C PRO A 53 -1.82 10.94 -10.34
N THR A 54 -1.30 12.11 -10.70
CA THR A 54 -1.22 13.26 -9.78
C THR A 54 -2.57 13.94 -9.55
N ASP A 55 -3.54 13.71 -10.43
CA ASP A 55 -4.91 14.21 -10.37
C ASP A 55 -5.89 13.18 -9.80
N PHE A 56 -5.41 12.01 -9.35
CA PHE A 56 -6.27 11.04 -8.69
C PHE A 56 -6.87 11.64 -7.40
N PRO A 57 -8.19 11.54 -7.19
CA PRO A 57 -8.85 12.12 -6.03
C PRO A 57 -8.65 11.23 -4.79
N PHE A 58 -7.44 11.26 -4.20
CA PHE A 58 -7.15 10.48 -3.00
C PHE A 58 -8.05 10.88 -1.84
N ALA A 59 -8.77 9.90 -1.30
CA ALA A 59 -9.64 10.07 -0.15
C ALA A 59 -9.84 8.74 0.57
N PRO A 60 -9.84 8.74 1.92
CA PRO A 60 -10.10 7.52 2.70
C PRO A 60 -11.52 6.99 2.47
N GLN A 61 -11.66 5.67 2.51
CA GLN A 61 -12.95 4.98 2.41
C GLN A 61 -13.75 5.10 3.71
N THR A 62 -13.08 5.23 4.86
CA THR A 62 -13.69 5.38 6.19
C THR A 62 -13.35 6.75 6.79
N ARG A 63 -14.38 7.46 7.30
CA ARG A 63 -14.30 8.88 7.72
C ARG A 63 -13.50 9.16 9.01
N ASN A 64 -12.93 8.17 9.70
CA ASN A 64 -12.53 8.34 11.10
C ASN A 64 -11.08 7.95 11.48
N GLU A 65 -10.20 7.56 10.55
CA GLU A 65 -8.83 7.12 10.90
C GLU A 65 -7.69 8.02 10.41
N ILE A 66 -7.89 8.87 9.39
CA ILE A 66 -6.84 9.78 8.91
C ILE A 66 -7.00 11.16 9.56
N ARG A 67 -5.98 11.59 10.31
CA ARG A 67 -5.84 12.94 10.89
C ARG A 67 -5.08 13.88 9.96
#